data_AF-A0Y148-F1
#
_entry.id   AF-A0Y148-F1
#
_cell.length_a   1.000
_cell.length_b   1.000
_cell.length_c   1.000
_cell.angle_alpha   90.00
_cell.angle_beta   90.00
_cell.angle_gamma   90.00
#
_symmetry.space_group_name_H-M   'P 1'
#
loop_
_entity.id
_entity.type
_entity.pdbx_description
1 polymer ?
#
loop_
_entity_poly.entity_id
_entity_poly.type
_entity_poly.pdbx_seq_one_letter_code
_entity_poly.pdbx_strand_id
1 'polypeptide(L)'
;MQMLDKMESLISQLEAAIDEPNLENALNLDRKLLDEIKATDQLSLHENATYFLSVAARHQSVLNKVDDLKKQSFKNITQFNKNQKNIKKYQNV
;
A
#
# COMPACT_ATOMS: atom_id res chain seq x y z
N MET A 1 -12.90 19.52 12.18
CA MET A 1 -11.43 19.40 12.20
C MET A 1 -10.96 17.99 12.55
N GLN A 2 -11.40 17.38 13.67
CA GLN A 2 -10.92 16.05 14.11
C GLN A 2 -10.96 14.92 13.05
N MET A 3 -11.97 14.87 12.15
CA MET A 3 -12.03 13.85 11.09
C MET A 3 -10.93 14.04 10.03
N LEU A 4 -10.73 15.26 9.54
CA LEU A 4 -9.69 15.56 8.54
C LEU A 4 -8.30 15.31 9.11
N ASP A 5 -8.06 15.70 10.36
CA ASP A 5 -6.78 15.43 11.05
C ASP A 5 -6.52 13.92 11.20
N LYS A 6 -7.57 13.15 11.47
CA LYS A 6 -7.49 11.69 11.58
C LYS A 6 -7.21 11.05 10.22
N MET A 7 -7.88 11.47 9.15
CA MET A 7 -7.59 10.99 7.79
C MET A 7 -6.16 11.33 7.38
N GLU A 8 -5.71 12.56 7.64
CA GLU A 8 -4.37 13.02 7.32
C GLU A 8 -3.31 12.17 8.01
N SER A 9 -3.55 11.86 9.28
CA SER A 9 -2.68 10.97 10.06
C SER A 9 -2.68 9.55 9.49
N LEU A 10 -3.85 9.00 9.13
CA LEU A 10 -3.97 7.65 8.58
C LEU A 10 -3.27 7.50 7.24
N ILE A 11 -3.46 8.45 6.30
CA ILE A 11 -2.80 8.38 4.99
C ILE A 11 -1.29 8.56 5.11
N SER A 12 -0.81 9.45 5.99
CA SER A 12 0.62 9.64 6.23
C SER A 12 1.28 8.42 6.86
N GLN A 13 0.59 7.76 7.81
CA GLN A 13 1.07 6.51 8.38
C GLN A 13 1.07 5.37 7.36
N LEU A 14 0.07 5.29 6.50
CA LEU A 14 0.01 4.29 5.43
C LEU A 14 1.16 4.47 4.42
N GLU A 15 1.47 5.71 4.05
CA GLU A 15 2.60 6.03 3.16
C GLU A 15 3.94 5.60 3.72
N ALA A 16 4.12 5.64 5.05
CA ALA A 16 5.32 5.16 5.71
C ALA A 16 5.33 3.63 5.86
N ALA A 17 4.20 3.04 6.27
CA ALA A 17 4.09 1.61 6.53
C ALA A 17 4.27 0.74 5.27
N ILE A 18 4.04 1.29 4.07
CA ILE A 18 4.23 0.54 2.82
C ILE A 18 5.70 0.26 2.49
N ASP A 19 6.62 1.02 3.08
CA ASP A 19 8.06 0.81 2.91
C ASP A 19 8.60 -0.23 3.92
N GLU A 20 7.76 -0.73 4.84
CA GLU A 20 8.13 -1.79 5.79
C GLU A 20 8.08 -3.17 5.13
N PRO A 21 8.98 -4.11 5.51
CA PRO A 21 8.95 -5.49 5.00
C PRO A 21 7.67 -6.26 5.34
N ASN A 22 7.05 -5.93 6.48
CA ASN A 22 5.79 -6.52 6.91
C ASN A 22 4.62 -5.57 6.60
N LEU A 23 3.80 -5.97 5.63
CA LEU A 23 2.67 -5.16 5.16
C LEU A 23 1.41 -5.29 6.02
N GLU A 24 1.44 -6.05 7.12
CA GLU A 24 0.28 -6.20 8.01
C GLU A 24 -0.17 -4.86 8.62
N ASN A 25 0.79 -4.02 9.01
CA ASN A 25 0.51 -2.67 9.49
C ASN A 25 -0.12 -1.79 8.40
N ALA A 26 0.44 -1.83 7.18
CA ALA A 26 -0.09 -1.11 6.03
C ALA A 26 -1.53 -1.54 5.70
N LEU A 27 -1.84 -2.84 5.72
CA LEU A 27 -3.19 -3.36 5.51
C LEU A 27 -4.19 -2.88 6.58
N ASN A 28 -3.76 -2.83 7.84
CA ASN A 28 -4.60 -2.31 8.93
C ASN A 28 -4.89 -0.81 8.76
N LEU A 29 -3.88 -0.03 8.36
CA LEU A 29 -4.02 1.41 8.12
C LEU A 29 -4.92 1.71 6.91
N ASP A 30 -4.77 0.95 5.82
CA ASP A 30 -5.63 1.04 4.64
C ASP A 30 -7.11 0.79 4.99
N ARG A 31 -7.37 -0.25 5.79
CA ARG A 31 -8.73 -0.55 6.27
C ARG A 31 -9.30 0.56 7.15
N LYS A 32 -8.51 1.11 8.07
CA LYS A 32 -8.93 2.23 8.93
C LYS A 32 -9.23 3.48 8.11
N LEU A 33 -8.43 3.77 7.08
CA LEU A 33 -8.65 4.89 6.17
C LEU A 33 -9.97 4.71 5.41
N LEU A 34 -10.25 3.51 4.90
CA LEU A 34 -11.51 3.19 4.24
C LEU A 34 -12.72 3.37 5.17
N ASP A 35 -12.62 2.91 6.40
CA ASP A 35 -13.69 3.04 7.39
C ASP A 35 -13.97 4.52 7.71
N GLU A 36 -12.92 5.35 7.82
CA GLU A 36 -13.08 6.79 8.06
C GLU A 36 -13.72 7.51 6.86
N ILE A 37 -13.33 7.16 5.63
CA ILE A 37 -13.94 7.71 4.41
C ILE A 37 -15.42 7.36 4.34
N LYS A 38 -15.78 6.11 4.66
CA LYS A 38 -17.19 5.67 4.69
C LYS A 38 -18.01 6.31 5.80
N ALA A 39 -17.37 6.65 6.92
CA ALA A 39 -18.02 7.35 8.03
C ALA A 39 -18.25 8.84 7.73
N THR A 40 -17.66 9.39 6.67
CA THR A 40 -17.84 10.78 6.29
C THR A 40 -19.16 10.99 5.56
N ASP A 41 -19.97 11.92 6.06
CA ASP A 41 -21.23 12.28 5.41
C ASP A 41 -21.03 13.06 4.10
N GLN A 42 -22.05 13.05 3.25
CA GLN A 42 -21.98 13.61 1.90
C GLN A 42 -21.80 15.14 1.87
N LEU A 43 -22.29 15.85 2.90
CA LEU A 43 -22.12 17.30 3.01
C LEU A 43 -20.66 17.63 3.32
N SER A 44 -20.08 16.94 4.31
CA SER A 44 -18.66 17.05 4.66
C SER A 44 -17.73 16.68 3.51
N LEU A 45 -18.09 15.67 2.70
CA LEU A 45 -17.35 15.31 1.48
C LEU A 45 -17.35 16.46 0.47
N HIS A 46 -18.50 17.09 0.23
CA HIS A 46 -18.63 18.17 -0.74
C HIS A 46 -17.87 19.42 -0.29
N GLU A 47 -17.99 19.82 0.98
CA GLU A 47 -17.30 20.99 1.54
C GLU A 47 -15.77 20.84 1.51
N ASN A 48 -15.27 19.60 1.55
CA ASN A 48 -13.84 19.29 1.61
C ASN A 48 -13.34 18.53 0.37
N ALA A 49 -14.01 18.65 -0.77
CA ALA A 49 -13.72 17.85 -1.96
C ALA A 49 -12.25 17.90 -2.41
N THR A 50 -11.61 19.07 -2.32
CA THR A 50 -10.18 19.24 -2.66
C THR A 50 -9.27 18.42 -1.74
N TYR A 51 -9.59 18.36 -0.45
CA TYR A 51 -8.85 17.56 0.51
C TYR A 51 -9.00 16.06 0.21
N PHE A 52 -10.22 15.60 -0.04
CA PHE A 52 -10.48 14.20 -0.38
C PHE A 52 -9.81 13.78 -1.69
N LEU A 53 -9.74 14.67 -2.68
CA LEU A 53 -8.97 14.43 -3.90
C LEU A 53 -7.47 14.27 -3.62
N SER A 54 -6.91 15.06 -2.69
CA SER A 54 -5.52 14.91 -2.24
C SER A 54 -5.28 13.55 -1.57
N VAL A 55 -6.17 13.14 -0.66
CA VAL A 55 -6.10 11.82 -0.01
C VAL A 55 -6.17 10.69 -1.04
N ALA A 56 -7.06 10.78 -2.03
CA ALA A 56 -7.17 9.80 -3.10
C ALA A 56 -5.90 9.72 -3.96
N ALA A 57 -5.28 10.86 -4.30
CA ALA A 57 -4.03 10.89 -5.05
C ALA A 57 -2.86 10.23 -4.28
N ARG A 58 -2.79 10.48 -2.97
CA ARG A 58 -1.81 9.86 -2.07
C ARG A 58 -2.02 8.35 -1.95
N HIS A 59 -3.26 7.92 -1.79
CA HIS A 59 -3.61 6.50 -1.79
C HIS A 59 -3.22 5.80 -3.10
N GLN A 60 -3.46 6.45 -4.25
CA GLN A 60 -3.02 5.94 -5.54
C GLN A 60 -1.49 5.77 -5.63
N SER A 61 -0.72 6.68 -5.02
CA SER A 61 0.75 6.55 -4.93
C SER A 61 1.16 5.30 -4.15
N VAL A 62 0.48 5.01 -3.03
CA VAL A 62 0.69 3.78 -2.24
C VAL A 62 0.38 2.54 -3.07
N LEU A 63 -0.72 2.52 -3.82
CA LEU A 63 -1.08 1.40 -4.70
C LEU A 63 -0.01 1.16 -5.78
N ASN A 64 0.53 2.23 -6.37
CA ASN A 64 1.60 2.11 -7.36
C ASN A 64 2.87 1.48 -6.74
N LYS A 65 3.24 1.86 -5.52
CA LYS A 65 4.35 1.23 -4.79
C LYS A 65 4.11 -0.27 -4.57
N VAL A 66 2.89 -0.66 -4.17
CA VAL A 66 2.51 -2.08 -3.99
C VAL A 66 2.71 -2.85 -5.29
N ASP A 67 2.29 -2.30 -6.42
CA ASP A 67 2.43 -2.96 -7.71
C ASP A 67 3.90 -3.12 -8.13
N ASP A 68 4.74 -2.15 -7.81
CA ASP A 68 6.18 -2.28 -8.07
C ASP A 68 6.85 -3.31 -7.15
N LEU A 69 6.48 -3.38 -5.87
CA LEU A 69 6.92 -4.42 -4.94
C LEU A 69 6.50 -5.83 -5.42
N LYS A 70 5.27 -5.98 -5.95
CA LYS A 70 4.81 -7.24 -6.56
C LYS A 70 5.66 -7.64 -7.76
N LYS A 71 5.93 -6.71 -8.68
CA LYS A 71 6.78 -6.96 -9.86
C LYS A 71 8.19 -7.39 -9.45
N GLN A 72 8.77 -6.74 -8.45
CA GLN A 72 10.09 -7.09 -7.92
C GLN A 72 10.08 -8.49 -7.28
N SER A 73 9.08 -8.79 -6.46
CA SER A 73 8.91 -10.10 -5.84
C SER A 73 8.80 -11.22 -6.88
N PHE A 74 8.03 -11.00 -7.94
CA PHE A 74 7.91 -11.97 -9.04
C PHE A 74 9.24 -12.21 -9.77
N LYS A 75 10.02 -11.16 -10.01
CA LYS A 75 11.37 -11.27 -10.59
C LYS A 75 12.29 -12.09 -9.68
N ASN A 76 12.28 -11.82 -8.39
CA ASN A 76 13.11 -12.51 -7.40
C ASN A 76 12.77 -14.01 -7.30
N ILE A 77 11.48 -14.35 -7.24
CA ILE A 77 11.01 -15.75 -7.23
C ILE A 77 11.42 -16.46 -8.52
N THR A 78 11.24 -15.81 -9.67
CA THR A 78 11.66 -16.36 -10.96
C THR A 78 13.15 -16.66 -11.00
N GLN A 79 13.98 -15.73 -10.50
CA GLN A 79 15.42 -15.92 -10.44
C GLN A 79 15.82 -17.02 -9.46
N PHE A 80 15.20 -17.07 -8.28
CA PHE A 80 15.40 -18.15 -7.31
C PHE A 80 15.11 -19.52 -7.93
N ASN A 81 13.99 -19.67 -8.63
CA ASN A 81 13.61 -20.92 -9.31
C ASN A 81 14.62 -21.32 -10.40
N LYS A 82 15.16 -20.35 -11.16
CA LYS A 82 16.24 -20.62 -12.13
C LYS A 82 17.51 -21.12 -11.44
N ASN A 83 17.92 -20.47 -10.35
CA ASN A 83 19.09 -20.86 -9.57
C ASN A 83 18.94 -22.28 -8.98
N GLN A 84 17.76 -22.60 -8.43
CA GLN A 84 17.44 -23.94 -7.93
C GLN A 84 17.55 -25.03 -9.02
N LYS A 85 17.07 -24.75 -10.24
CA LYS A 85 17.22 -25.68 -11.37
C LYS A 85 18.69 -25.90 -11.76
N ASN A 86 19.50 -24.84 -11.73
CA ASN A 86 20.92 -24.94 -12.06
C ASN A 86 21.69 -25.75 -11.01
N ILE A 87 21.47 -25.51 -9.72
CA ILE A 87 22.10 -26.27 -8.63
C ILE A 87 21.83 -27.77 -8.78
N LYS A 88 20.57 -28.16 -9.05
CA LYS A 88 20.21 -29.57 -9.27
C LYS A 88 20.94 -30.20 -10.47
N LYS A 89 21.25 -29.42 -11.52
CA LYS A 89 22.04 -29.93 -12.65
C LYS A 89 23.48 -30.22 -12.23
N TYR A 90 24.11 -29.34 -11.46
CA TYR A 90 25.49 -29.50 -11.02
C TYR A 90 25.67 -30.55 -9.91
N GLN A 91 24.62 -30.89 -9.17
CA GLN A 91 24.63 -31.99 -8.19
C GLN A 91 24.49 -33.39 -8.83
N ASN A 92 24.04 -33.47 -10.08
CA ASN A 92 23.87 -34.72 -10.83
C ASN A 92 25.01 -34.96 -11.85
N VAL A 93 26.16 -34.32 -11.67
CA VAL A 93 27.43 -34.57 -12.38
C VAL A 93 28.37 -35.30 -11.44
#